data_AF-A6LK67-F1
#
_entry.id   AF-A6LK67-F1
#
_cell.length_a   1.000
_cell.length_b   1.000
_cell.length_c   1.000
_cell.angle_alpha   90.00
_cell.angle_beta   90.00
_cell.angle_gamma   90.00
#
_symmetry.space_group_name_H-M   'P 1'
#
loop_
_entity.id
_entity.type
_entity.pdbx_description
1 polymer ?
#
loop_
_entity_poly.entity_id
_entity_poly.type
_entity_poly.pdbx_seq_one_letter_code
_entity_poly.pdbx_strand_id
1 'polypeptide(L)'
;MQLKTEEITEKISFVSQMGEGIESSSKNNLENFSQVITLSENLINVKDNLLKAFEDFSKNVENIKSITSKIQDIATQTNLLSLNAAIEAARAGEARKSFAVVADEIRKLSQDTTMLVDNINSTVSVIEKDFEQVNNFVYELSEKLSMAIVKNNETLNSINQSTSEMTSMFESFKQIVEMNKEQNNISNNLKVEIENIAKDLFEKFKDLKKSQEEIEKIIEEISEKSQELKNL
;
A
#
# COMPACT_ATOMS: atom_id res chain seq x y z
N MET A 1 37.77 17.19 22.72
CA MET A 1 37.60 16.29 21.55
C MET A 1 36.90 14.98 21.92
N GLN A 2 37.20 14.38 23.08
CA GLN A 2 36.47 13.21 23.62
C GLN A 2 34.94 13.39 23.62
N LEU A 3 34.43 14.51 24.14
CA LEU A 3 32.98 14.85 24.11
C LEU A 3 32.35 14.82 22.72
N LYS A 4 33.10 15.24 21.68
CA LYS A 4 32.63 15.26 20.29
C LYS A 4 32.54 13.84 19.70
N THR A 5 33.33 12.92 20.22
CA THR A 5 33.37 11.51 19.79
C THR A 5 32.23 10.73 20.43
N GLU A 6 31.94 11.01 21.70
CA GLU A 6 30.77 10.49 22.40
C GLU A 6 29.48 10.94 21.73
N GLU A 7 29.35 12.23 21.39
CA GLU A 7 28.18 12.78 20.69
C GLU A 7 27.94 12.11 19.32
N ILE A 8 29.00 11.83 18.56
CA ILE A 8 28.91 11.13 17.27
C ILE A 8 28.51 9.67 17.47
N THR A 9 29.06 9.00 18.48
CA THR A 9 28.71 7.62 18.81
C THR A 9 27.24 7.49 19.21
N GLU A 10 26.73 8.45 19.99
CA GLU A 10 25.32 8.51 20.41
C GLU A 10 24.39 8.71 19.21
N LYS A 11 24.69 9.66 18.31
CA LYS A 11 23.92 9.87 17.07
C LYS A 11 23.89 8.63 16.18
N ILE A 12 24.98 7.87 16.15
CA ILE A 12 25.06 6.64 15.35
C ILE A 12 24.28 5.50 15.98
N SER A 13 24.30 5.37 17.31
CA SER A 13 23.42 4.45 18.04
C SER A 13 21.96 4.77 17.75
N PHE A 14 21.58 6.05 17.72
CA PHE A 14 20.23 6.48 17.39
C PHE A 14 19.83 6.08 15.96
N VAL A 15 20.72 6.28 14.98
CA VAL A 15 20.46 5.83 13.60
C VAL A 15 20.38 4.30 13.49
N SER A 16 21.22 3.55 14.22
CA SER A 16 21.16 2.08 14.34
C SER A 16 19.78 1.62 14.77
N GLN A 17 19.27 2.21 15.85
CA GLN A 17 17.95 1.88 16.37
C GLN A 17 16.83 2.26 15.37
N MET A 18 16.95 3.40 14.69
CA MET A 18 15.99 3.79 13.65
C MET A 18 15.93 2.77 12.51
N GLY A 19 17.07 2.29 12.02
CA GLY A 19 17.06 1.35 10.90
C GLY A 19 16.65 -0.07 11.29
N GLU A 20 16.91 -0.53 12.53
CA GLU A 20 16.28 -1.75 13.06
C GLU A 20 14.74 -1.63 13.07
N GLY A 21 14.23 -0.47 13.49
CA GLY A 21 12.81 -0.16 13.45
C GLY A 21 12.22 -0.15 12.04
N ILE A 22 12.97 0.37 11.07
CA ILE A 22 12.58 0.39 9.65
C ILE A 22 12.62 -1.01 9.04
N GLU A 23 13.64 -1.81 9.32
CA GLU A 23 13.72 -3.19 8.85
C GLU A 23 12.55 -4.03 9.38
N SER A 24 12.24 -3.91 10.68
CA SER A 24 11.08 -4.56 11.28
C SER A 24 9.76 -4.09 10.66
N SER A 25 9.59 -2.78 10.45
CA SER A 25 8.40 -2.21 9.82
C SER A 25 8.25 -2.64 8.36
N SER A 26 9.35 -2.67 7.60
CA SER A 26 9.38 -3.17 6.22
C SER A 26 8.95 -4.63 6.17
N LYS A 27 9.47 -5.49 7.05
CA LYS A 27 9.07 -6.90 7.12
C LYS A 27 7.57 -7.07 7.38
N ASN A 28 7.03 -6.37 8.37
CA ASN A 28 5.58 -6.39 8.65
C ASN A 28 4.75 -5.91 7.46
N ASN A 29 5.20 -4.86 6.78
CA ASN A 29 4.52 -4.36 5.58
C ASN A 29 4.56 -5.38 4.45
N LEU A 30 5.69 -6.04 4.19
CA LEU A 30 5.80 -7.11 3.17
C LEU A 30 4.80 -8.25 3.45
N GLU A 31 4.68 -8.68 4.71
CA GLU A 31 3.71 -9.71 5.11
C GLU A 31 2.26 -9.25 4.89
N ASN A 32 1.91 -8.04 5.34
CA ASN A 32 0.57 -7.47 5.13
C ASN A 32 0.22 -7.35 3.64
N PHE A 33 1.16 -6.90 2.83
CA PHE A 33 0.97 -6.72 1.40
C PHE A 33 0.86 -8.05 0.65
N SER A 34 1.61 -9.07 1.06
CA SER A 34 1.43 -10.43 0.55
C SER A 34 0.03 -10.97 0.85
N GLN A 35 -0.48 -10.75 2.08
CA GLN A 35 -1.86 -11.13 2.42
C GLN A 35 -2.89 -10.40 1.56
N VAL A 36 -2.69 -9.11 1.29
CA VAL A 36 -3.57 -8.32 0.40
C VAL A 36 -3.56 -8.88 -1.02
N ILE A 37 -2.41 -9.29 -1.56
CA ILE A 37 -2.34 -9.94 -2.89
C ILE A 37 -3.15 -11.23 -2.89
N THR A 38 -2.93 -12.11 -1.92
CA THR A 38 -3.64 -13.40 -1.84
C THR A 38 -5.16 -13.20 -1.67
N LEU A 39 -5.58 -12.26 -0.83
CA LEU A 39 -7.00 -11.89 -0.69
C LEU A 39 -7.57 -11.38 -2.03
N SER A 40 -6.77 -10.61 -2.77
CA SER A 40 -7.19 -10.10 -4.07
C SER A 40 -7.33 -11.20 -5.10
N GLU A 41 -6.40 -12.14 -5.17
CA GLU A 41 -6.51 -13.30 -6.06
C GLU A 41 -7.74 -14.17 -5.72
N ASN A 42 -8.02 -14.38 -4.43
CA ASN A 42 -9.21 -15.10 -3.99
C ASN A 42 -10.50 -14.38 -4.41
N LEU A 43 -10.55 -13.05 -4.32
CA LEU A 43 -11.70 -12.26 -4.75
C LEU A 43 -11.91 -12.31 -6.27
N ILE A 44 -10.84 -12.39 -7.07
CA ILE A 44 -10.94 -12.65 -8.51
C ILE A 44 -11.59 -14.00 -8.78
N ASN A 45 -11.21 -15.05 -8.05
CA ASN A 45 -11.85 -16.37 -8.18
C ASN A 45 -13.32 -16.35 -7.76
N VAL A 46 -13.67 -15.62 -6.70
CA VAL A 46 -15.07 -15.44 -6.27
C VAL A 46 -15.89 -14.74 -7.35
N LYS A 47 -15.34 -13.70 -7.98
CA LYS A 47 -15.96 -13.01 -9.12
C LYS A 47 -16.28 -13.99 -10.25
N ASP A 48 -15.32 -14.82 -10.66
CA ASP A 48 -15.52 -15.77 -11.76
C ASP A 48 -16.61 -16.81 -11.45
N ASN A 49 -16.68 -17.27 -10.20
CA ASN A 49 -17.76 -18.16 -9.76
C ASN A 49 -19.13 -17.46 -9.76
N LEU A 50 -19.18 -16.19 -9.38
CA LEU A 50 -20.41 -15.42 -9.38
C LEU A 50 -20.91 -15.17 -10.81
N LEU A 51 -20.02 -14.87 -11.75
CA LEU A 51 -20.36 -14.72 -13.17
C LEU A 51 -20.98 -16.00 -13.75
N LYS A 52 -20.46 -17.19 -13.38
CA LYS A 52 -21.08 -18.47 -13.76
C LYS A 52 -22.46 -18.64 -13.13
N ALA A 53 -22.61 -18.31 -11.85
CA ALA A 53 -23.91 -18.36 -11.17
C ALA A 53 -24.94 -17.43 -11.82
N PHE A 54 -24.52 -16.27 -12.34
CA PHE A 54 -25.38 -15.38 -13.11
C PHE A 54 -25.81 -15.94 -14.46
N GLU A 55 -24.94 -16.67 -15.14
CA GLU A 55 -25.29 -17.36 -16.39
C GLU A 55 -26.39 -18.41 -16.13
N ASP A 56 -26.22 -19.23 -15.10
CA ASP A 56 -27.20 -20.25 -14.71
C ASP A 56 -28.52 -19.62 -14.21
N PHE A 57 -28.43 -18.53 -13.46
CA PHE A 57 -29.60 -17.76 -13.03
C PHE A 57 -30.38 -17.21 -14.22
N SER A 58 -29.69 -16.63 -15.21
CA SER A 58 -30.32 -16.09 -16.43
C SER A 58 -31.09 -17.17 -17.20
N LYS A 59 -30.49 -18.36 -17.34
CA LYS A 59 -31.17 -19.53 -17.95
C LYS A 59 -32.42 -19.94 -17.17
N ASN A 60 -32.37 -19.93 -15.85
CA ASN A 60 -33.52 -20.26 -15.01
C ASN A 60 -34.65 -19.22 -15.15
N VAL A 61 -34.31 -17.94 -15.25
CA VAL A 61 -35.29 -16.89 -15.49
C VAL A 61 -35.96 -17.05 -16.86
N GLU A 62 -35.19 -17.33 -17.91
CA GLU A 62 -35.74 -17.63 -19.24
C GLU A 62 -36.70 -18.82 -19.22
N ASN A 63 -36.34 -19.88 -18.48
CA ASN A 63 -37.19 -21.05 -18.31
C ASN A 63 -38.50 -20.70 -17.58
N ILE A 64 -38.44 -19.88 -16.52
CA ILE A 64 -39.64 -19.41 -15.81
C ILE A 64 -40.53 -18.62 -16.77
N LYS A 65 -39.97 -17.67 -17.53
CA LYS A 65 -40.71 -16.89 -18.54
C LYS A 65 -41.38 -17.78 -19.59
N SER A 66 -40.69 -18.84 -20.04
CA SER A 66 -41.27 -19.81 -20.98
C SER A 66 -42.46 -20.56 -20.38
N ILE A 67 -42.35 -20.98 -19.11
CA ILE A 67 -43.42 -21.70 -18.41
C ILE A 67 -44.60 -20.76 -18.15
N THR A 68 -44.37 -19.55 -17.64
CA THR A 68 -45.43 -18.58 -17.36
C THR A 68 -46.16 -18.17 -18.63
N SER A 69 -45.45 -18.00 -19.75
CA SER A 69 -46.04 -17.77 -21.06
C SER A 69 -46.99 -18.91 -21.49
N LYS A 70 -46.58 -20.17 -21.33
CA LYS A 70 -47.45 -21.32 -21.61
C LYS A 70 -48.68 -21.39 -20.70
N ILE A 71 -48.52 -21.05 -19.41
CA ILE A 71 -49.66 -21.00 -18.47
C ILE A 71 -50.62 -19.89 -18.88
N GLN A 72 -50.11 -18.74 -19.32
CA GLN A 72 -50.92 -17.62 -19.83
C GLN A 72 -51.73 -18.04 -21.06
N ASP A 73 -51.12 -18.78 -21.99
CA ASP A 73 -51.80 -19.31 -23.17
C ASP A 73 -52.92 -20.30 -22.77
N ILE A 74 -52.64 -21.21 -21.83
CA ILE A 74 -53.63 -22.17 -21.32
C ILE A 74 -54.79 -21.45 -20.63
N ALA A 75 -54.50 -20.45 -19.78
CA ALA A 75 -55.50 -19.65 -19.10
C ALA A 75 -56.39 -18.90 -20.11
N THR A 76 -55.77 -18.29 -21.12
CA THR A 76 -56.49 -17.58 -22.20
C THR A 76 -57.39 -18.52 -23.00
N GLN A 77 -56.90 -19.71 -23.36
CA GLN A 77 -57.70 -20.72 -24.05
C GLN A 77 -58.85 -21.23 -23.18
N THR A 78 -58.60 -21.47 -21.89
CA THR A 78 -59.61 -21.92 -20.92
C THR A 78 -60.69 -20.85 -20.72
N ASN A 79 -60.31 -19.58 -20.69
CA ASN A 79 -61.24 -18.45 -20.63
C ASN A 79 -62.15 -18.41 -21.88
N LEU A 80 -61.59 -18.63 -23.07
CA LEU A 80 -62.37 -18.69 -24.31
C LEU A 80 -63.30 -19.91 -24.37
N LEU A 81 -62.82 -21.08 -23.94
CA LEU A 81 -63.61 -22.32 -23.87
C LEU A 81 -64.79 -22.18 -22.91
N SER A 82 -64.54 -21.64 -21.71
CA SER A 82 -65.58 -21.42 -20.70
C SER A 82 -66.60 -20.36 -21.13
N LEU A 83 -66.16 -19.29 -21.80
CA LEU A 83 -67.07 -18.31 -22.39
C LEU A 83 -68.00 -18.94 -23.43
N ASN A 84 -67.46 -19.76 -24.34
CA ASN A 84 -68.26 -20.48 -25.33
C ASN A 84 -69.26 -21.43 -24.66
N ALA A 85 -68.84 -22.14 -23.60
CA ALA A 85 -69.71 -23.02 -22.83
C ALA A 85 -70.83 -22.26 -22.10
N ALA A 86 -70.53 -21.10 -21.51
CA ALA A 86 -71.52 -20.25 -20.84
C ALA A 86 -72.58 -19.73 -21.84
N ILE A 87 -72.15 -19.30 -23.03
CA ILE A 87 -73.05 -18.88 -24.12
C ILE A 87 -73.98 -20.02 -24.54
N GLU A 88 -73.44 -21.22 -24.73
CA GLU A 88 -74.22 -22.38 -25.17
C GLU A 88 -75.17 -22.89 -24.07
N ALA A 89 -74.77 -22.81 -22.80
CA ALA A 89 -75.64 -23.11 -21.66
C ALA A 89 -76.81 -22.11 -21.56
N ALA A 90 -76.56 -20.82 -21.81
CA ALA A 90 -77.62 -19.80 -21.86
C ALA A 90 -78.60 -20.05 -23.04
N ARG A 91 -78.10 -20.50 -24.20
CA ARG A 91 -78.93 -20.86 -25.36
C ARG A 91 -79.83 -22.06 -25.13
N ALA A 92 -79.38 -23.05 -24.36
CA ALA A 92 -80.12 -24.29 -24.09
C ALA A 92 -81.25 -24.12 -23.04
N GLY A 93 -81.42 -22.93 -22.45
CA GLY A 93 -82.50 -22.65 -21.50
C GLY A 93 -82.35 -23.36 -20.15
N GLU A 94 -83.48 -23.67 -19.49
CA GLU A 94 -83.47 -24.18 -18.10
C GLU A 94 -82.77 -25.53 -17.91
N ALA A 95 -82.67 -26.34 -18.95
CA ALA A 95 -82.07 -27.68 -18.89
C ALA A 95 -80.55 -27.67 -18.59
N ARG A 96 -79.87 -26.53 -18.74
CA ARG A 96 -78.41 -26.40 -18.51
C ARG A 96 -78.01 -25.30 -17.53
N LYS A 97 -78.92 -24.84 -16.66
CA LYS A 97 -78.63 -23.83 -15.62
C LYS A 97 -77.42 -24.18 -14.75
N SER A 98 -77.28 -25.44 -14.34
CA SER A 98 -76.13 -25.92 -13.55
C SER A 98 -74.81 -25.90 -14.34
N PHE A 99 -74.85 -26.15 -15.65
CA PHE A 99 -73.66 -26.05 -16.51
C PHE A 99 -73.21 -24.61 -16.74
N ALA A 100 -74.13 -23.65 -16.79
CA ALA A 100 -73.80 -22.22 -16.89
C ALA A 100 -72.99 -21.74 -15.67
N VAL A 101 -73.38 -22.16 -14.46
CA VAL A 101 -72.66 -21.82 -13.22
C VAL A 101 -71.24 -22.39 -13.23
N VAL A 102 -71.07 -23.64 -13.69
CA VAL A 102 -69.74 -24.26 -13.80
C VAL A 102 -68.88 -23.53 -14.84
N ALA A 103 -69.45 -23.14 -15.98
CA ALA A 103 -68.73 -22.39 -17.01
C ALA A 103 -68.27 -21.02 -16.50
N ASP A 104 -69.11 -20.29 -15.76
CA ASP A 104 -68.72 -19.02 -15.16
C ASP A 104 -67.61 -19.16 -14.10
N GLU A 105 -67.63 -20.24 -13.30
CA GLU A 105 -66.58 -20.51 -12.32
C GLU A 105 -65.24 -20.84 -13.02
N ILE A 106 -65.26 -21.66 -14.08
CA ILE A 106 -64.05 -21.94 -14.89
C ILE A 106 -63.51 -20.64 -15.50
N ARG A 107 -64.39 -19.77 -16.00
CA ARG A 107 -64.01 -18.46 -16.56
C ARG A 107 -63.30 -17.62 -15.51
N LYS A 108 -63.86 -17.53 -14.31
CA LYS A 108 -63.26 -16.80 -13.19
C LYS A 108 -61.89 -17.37 -12.82
N LEU A 109 -61.77 -18.70 -12.66
CA LEU A 109 -60.48 -19.35 -12.37
C LEU A 109 -59.42 -19.07 -13.45
N SER A 110 -59.82 -19.04 -14.71
CA SER A 110 -58.89 -18.73 -15.81
C SER A 110 -58.41 -17.27 -15.79
N GLN A 111 -59.29 -16.33 -15.43
CA GLN A 111 -58.92 -14.92 -15.26
C GLN A 111 -58.00 -14.73 -14.04
N ASP A 112 -58.31 -15.38 -12.92
CA ASP A 112 -57.47 -15.36 -11.72
C ASP A 112 -56.08 -15.96 -12.02
N THR A 113 -56.02 -17.02 -12.83
CA THR A 113 -54.75 -17.63 -13.28
C THR A 113 -53.92 -16.64 -14.10
N THR A 114 -54.53 -15.90 -15.03
CA THR A 114 -53.84 -14.84 -15.78
C THR A 114 -53.27 -13.77 -14.86
N MET A 115 -54.05 -13.28 -13.89
CA MET A 115 -53.56 -12.28 -12.94
C MET A 115 -52.37 -12.78 -12.11
N LEU A 116 -52.38 -14.06 -11.71
CA LEU A 116 -51.26 -14.68 -11.01
C LEU A 116 -50.01 -14.76 -11.88
N VAL A 117 -50.15 -15.13 -13.16
CA VAL A 117 -49.04 -15.15 -14.11
C VAL A 117 -48.43 -13.76 -14.31
N ASP A 118 -49.26 -12.73 -14.44
CA ASP A 118 -48.79 -11.34 -14.56
C ASP A 118 -47.99 -10.90 -13.32
N ASN A 119 -48.45 -11.28 -12.12
CA ASN A 119 -47.72 -11.02 -10.87
C ASN A 119 -46.37 -11.77 -10.82
N ILE A 120 -46.31 -13.02 -11.29
CA ILE A 120 -45.06 -13.78 -11.40
C ILE A 120 -44.11 -13.06 -12.36
N ASN A 121 -44.58 -12.66 -13.54
CA ASN A 121 -43.75 -11.95 -14.53
C ASN A 121 -43.19 -10.64 -13.97
N SER A 122 -44.03 -9.86 -13.26
CA SER A 122 -43.57 -8.64 -12.58
C SER A 122 -42.48 -8.93 -11.55
N THR A 123 -42.66 -9.97 -10.73
CA THR A 123 -41.66 -10.40 -9.73
C THR A 123 -40.35 -10.82 -10.40
N VAL A 124 -40.42 -11.60 -11.48
CA VAL A 124 -39.25 -12.03 -12.25
C VAL A 124 -38.50 -10.82 -12.81
N SER A 125 -39.20 -9.82 -13.35
CA SER A 125 -38.57 -8.59 -13.86
C SER A 125 -37.85 -7.79 -12.77
N VAL A 126 -38.38 -7.76 -11.54
CA VAL A 126 -37.68 -7.14 -10.40
C VAL A 126 -36.39 -7.91 -10.09
N ILE A 127 -36.46 -9.23 -10.03
CA ILE A 127 -35.28 -10.06 -9.74
C ILE A 127 -34.22 -9.89 -10.83
N GLU A 128 -34.59 -9.84 -12.12
CA GLU A 128 -33.64 -9.57 -13.21
C GLU A 128 -32.90 -8.24 -13.02
N LYS A 129 -33.62 -7.19 -12.65
CA LYS A 129 -33.04 -5.86 -12.40
C LYS A 129 -32.09 -5.88 -11.19
N ASP A 130 -32.47 -6.57 -10.12
CA ASP A 130 -31.63 -6.70 -8.94
C ASP A 130 -30.33 -7.45 -9.31
N PHE A 131 -30.42 -8.52 -10.11
CA PHE A 131 -29.25 -9.25 -10.60
C PHE A 131 -28.35 -8.41 -11.51
N GLU A 132 -28.91 -7.59 -12.39
CA GLU A 132 -28.12 -6.65 -13.21
C GLU A 132 -27.32 -5.68 -12.33
N GLN A 133 -27.91 -5.18 -11.24
CA GLN A 133 -27.20 -4.33 -10.29
C GLN A 133 -26.05 -5.08 -9.60
N VAL A 134 -26.27 -6.33 -9.15
CA VAL A 134 -25.19 -7.12 -8.55
C VAL A 134 -24.07 -7.36 -9.58
N ASN A 135 -24.40 -7.62 -10.84
CA ASN A 135 -23.41 -7.78 -11.89
C ASN A 135 -22.55 -6.52 -12.09
N ASN A 136 -23.17 -5.34 -12.09
CA ASN A 136 -22.44 -4.07 -12.16
C ASN A 136 -21.51 -3.87 -10.95
N PHE A 137 -21.97 -4.16 -9.73
CA PHE A 137 -21.13 -4.11 -8.53
C PHE A 137 -19.92 -5.03 -8.62
N VAL A 138 -20.07 -6.19 -9.25
CA VAL A 138 -19.00 -7.19 -9.40
C VAL A 138 -17.94 -6.73 -10.40
N TYR A 139 -18.33 -6.05 -11.47
CA TYR A 139 -17.38 -5.40 -12.37
C TYR A 139 -16.62 -4.25 -11.67
N GLU A 140 -17.32 -3.39 -10.94
CA GLU A 140 -16.69 -2.29 -10.18
C GLU A 140 -15.71 -2.84 -9.12
N LEU A 141 -16.11 -3.90 -8.42
CA LEU A 141 -15.24 -4.60 -7.47
C LEU A 141 -13.98 -5.13 -8.16
N SER A 142 -14.11 -5.74 -9.34
CA SER A 142 -12.98 -6.27 -10.12
C SER A 142 -11.99 -5.17 -10.53
N GLU A 143 -12.49 -3.99 -10.90
CA GLU A 143 -11.65 -2.85 -11.27
C GLU A 143 -10.87 -2.33 -10.06
N LYS A 144 -11.58 -2.08 -8.94
CA LYS A 144 -10.96 -1.64 -7.68
C LYS A 144 -9.91 -2.62 -7.18
N LEU A 145 -10.14 -3.91 -7.36
CA LEU A 145 -9.22 -4.96 -6.97
C LEU A 145 -7.94 -4.95 -7.81
N SER A 146 -8.08 -4.77 -9.12
CA SER A 146 -6.94 -4.63 -10.04
C SER A 146 -6.10 -3.40 -9.67
N MET A 147 -6.75 -2.28 -9.38
CA MET A 147 -6.06 -1.07 -8.89
C MET A 147 -5.36 -1.29 -7.55
N ALA A 148 -5.99 -2.01 -6.62
CA ALA A 148 -5.38 -2.32 -5.33
C ALA A 148 -4.12 -3.18 -5.48
N ILE A 149 -4.14 -4.20 -6.36
CA ILE A 149 -2.96 -5.02 -6.66
C ILE A 149 -1.82 -4.16 -7.24
N VAL A 150 -2.12 -3.29 -8.21
CA VAL A 150 -1.11 -2.39 -8.80
C VAL A 150 -0.51 -1.47 -7.73
N LYS A 151 -1.36 -0.83 -6.92
CA LYS A 151 -0.91 0.10 -5.87
C LYS A 151 -0.09 -0.60 -4.80
N ASN A 152 -0.47 -1.83 -4.48
CA ASN A 152 0.26 -2.68 -3.56
C ASN A 152 1.68 -2.97 -4.09
N ASN A 153 1.81 -3.39 -5.34
CA ASN A 153 3.11 -3.63 -5.98
C ASN A 153 3.99 -2.37 -6.04
N GLU A 154 3.42 -1.20 -6.34
CA GLU A 154 4.15 0.07 -6.27
C GLU A 154 4.71 0.33 -4.86
N THR A 155 3.88 0.10 -3.84
CA THR A 155 4.26 0.34 -2.44
C THR A 155 5.34 -0.64 -1.98
N LEU A 156 5.26 -1.91 -2.40
CA LEU A 156 6.31 -2.91 -2.18
C LEU A 156 7.65 -2.47 -2.79
N ASN A 157 7.63 -1.95 -4.01
CA ASN A 157 8.84 -1.44 -4.66
C ASN A 157 9.43 -0.25 -3.89
N SER A 158 8.60 0.69 -3.43
CA SER A 158 9.07 1.81 -2.59
C SER A 158 9.68 1.33 -1.27
N ILE A 159 9.09 0.33 -0.61
CA ILE A 159 9.63 -0.25 0.63
C ILE A 159 10.99 -0.89 0.40
N ASN A 160 11.13 -1.66 -0.69
CA ASN A 160 12.40 -2.27 -1.05
C ASN A 160 13.48 -1.22 -1.31
N GLN A 161 13.13 -0.14 -2.03
CA GLN A 161 14.04 0.99 -2.26
C GLN A 161 14.44 1.66 -0.94
N SER A 162 13.50 2.01 -0.07
CA SER A 162 13.80 2.64 1.23
C SER A 162 14.66 1.75 2.12
N THR A 163 14.45 0.44 2.10
CA THR A 163 15.27 -0.52 2.85
C THR A 163 16.69 -0.59 2.30
N SER A 164 16.86 -0.53 0.98
CA SER A 164 18.17 -0.44 0.33
C SER A 164 18.89 0.87 0.70
N GLU A 165 18.20 2.00 0.64
CA GLU A 165 18.75 3.31 1.00
C GLU A 165 19.18 3.36 2.47
N MET A 166 18.38 2.77 3.36
CA MET A 166 18.71 2.62 4.79
C MET A 166 20.00 1.80 5.00
N THR A 167 20.14 0.70 4.24
CA THR A 167 21.34 -0.15 4.31
C THR A 167 22.59 0.62 3.89
N SER A 168 22.54 1.37 2.79
CA SER A 168 23.66 2.22 2.35
C SER A 168 23.96 3.35 3.34
N MET A 169 22.92 3.91 3.97
CA MET A 169 23.10 4.90 5.03
C MET A 169 23.85 4.31 6.23
N PHE A 170 23.57 3.07 6.61
CA PHE A 170 24.29 2.38 7.68
C PHE A 170 25.77 2.16 7.38
N GLU A 171 26.09 1.74 6.16
CA GLU A 171 27.48 1.60 5.73
C GLU A 171 28.22 2.93 5.80
N SER A 172 27.56 4.02 5.38
CA SER A 172 28.12 5.38 5.46
C SER A 172 28.37 5.80 6.91
N PHE A 173 27.45 5.50 7.84
CA PHE A 173 27.66 5.81 9.25
C PHE A 173 28.81 5.01 9.87
N LYS A 174 28.97 3.73 9.52
CA LYS A 174 30.12 2.94 9.97
C LYS A 174 31.44 3.58 9.52
N GLN A 175 31.53 4.05 8.28
CA GLN A 175 32.71 4.76 7.78
C GLN A 175 32.97 6.06 8.56
N ILE A 176 31.91 6.83 8.89
CA ILE A 176 32.05 8.05 9.70
C ILE A 176 32.61 7.75 11.10
N VAL A 177 32.21 6.64 11.74
CA VAL A 177 32.81 6.23 13.04
C VAL A 177 34.31 6.02 12.88
N GLU A 178 34.71 5.28 11.86
CA GLU A 178 36.10 4.91 11.63
C GLU A 178 36.97 6.14 11.34
N MET A 179 36.49 7.03 10.46
CA MET A 179 37.14 8.32 10.19
C MET A 179 37.28 9.19 11.44
N ASN A 180 36.28 9.23 12.32
CA ASN A 180 36.37 10.00 13.57
C ASN A 180 37.41 9.42 14.54
N LYS A 181 37.55 8.09 14.61
CA LYS A 181 38.59 7.44 15.41
C LYS A 181 39.98 7.81 14.87
N GLU A 182 40.17 7.76 13.56
CA GLU A 182 41.43 8.17 12.92
C GLU A 182 41.75 9.64 13.16
N GLN A 183 40.76 10.53 13.00
CA GLN A 183 40.94 11.97 13.22
C GLN A 183 41.37 12.28 14.66
N ASN A 184 40.82 11.58 15.66
CA ASN A 184 41.25 11.72 17.05
C ASN A 184 42.70 11.27 17.25
N ASN A 185 43.10 10.16 16.63
CA ASN A 185 44.50 9.69 16.71
C ASN A 185 45.46 10.70 16.09
N ILE A 186 45.12 11.24 14.91
CA ILE A 186 45.88 12.31 14.24
C ILE A 186 45.97 13.54 15.14
N SER A 187 44.86 13.97 15.75
CA SER A 187 44.87 15.14 16.62
C SER A 187 45.72 14.95 17.87
N ASN A 188 45.74 13.75 18.45
CA ASN A 188 46.61 13.43 19.58
C ASN A 188 48.08 13.47 19.17
N ASN A 189 48.41 12.90 18.00
CA ASN A 189 49.77 12.95 17.46
C ASN A 189 50.24 14.39 17.20
N LEU A 190 49.39 15.22 16.58
CA LEU A 190 49.67 16.64 16.36
C LEU A 190 49.92 17.39 17.66
N LYS A 191 49.18 17.07 18.73
CA LYS A 191 49.39 17.67 20.05
C LYS A 191 50.80 17.37 20.57
N VAL A 192 51.21 16.09 20.50
CA VAL A 192 52.55 15.65 20.92
C VAL A 192 53.64 16.33 20.06
N GLU A 193 53.39 16.44 18.76
CA GLU A 193 54.34 17.05 17.82
C GLU A 193 54.51 18.56 18.08
N ILE A 194 53.43 19.29 18.37
CA ILE A 194 53.48 20.69 18.81
C ILE A 194 54.24 20.84 20.13
N GLU A 195 54.03 19.95 21.10
CA GLU A 195 54.77 19.95 22.37
C GLU A 195 56.28 19.74 22.14
N ASN A 196 56.65 18.83 21.25
CA ASN A 196 58.04 18.59 20.88
C ASN A 196 58.67 19.80 20.15
N ILE A 197 57.96 20.40 19.20
CA ILE A 197 58.41 21.61 18.50
C ILE A 197 58.62 22.76 19.50
N ALA A 198 57.67 22.96 20.41
CA ALA A 198 57.79 24.00 21.44
C ALA A 198 59.03 23.81 22.32
N LYS A 199 59.33 22.55 22.67
CA LYS A 199 60.55 22.19 23.42
C LYS A 199 61.83 22.47 22.62
N ASP A 200 61.89 22.05 21.37
CA ASP A 200 63.04 22.27 20.48
C ASP A 200 63.29 23.78 20.26
N LEU A 201 62.21 24.55 20.07
CA LEU A 201 62.28 26.01 19.96
C LEU A 201 62.87 26.63 21.23
N PHE A 202 62.45 26.17 22.41
CA PHE A 202 62.93 26.69 23.68
C PHE A 202 64.42 26.40 23.90
N GLU A 203 64.90 25.22 23.53
CA GLU A 203 66.33 24.88 23.56
C GLU A 203 67.13 25.78 22.61
N LYS A 204 66.66 25.98 21.38
CA LYS A 204 67.30 26.91 20.43
C LYS A 204 67.34 28.35 20.93
N PHE A 205 66.29 28.84 21.57
CA PHE A 205 66.28 30.18 22.19
C PHE A 205 67.33 30.31 23.28
N LYS A 206 67.54 29.26 24.09
CA LYS A 206 68.57 29.25 25.13
C LYS A 206 69.98 29.33 24.53
N ASP A 207 70.23 28.61 23.44
CA ASP A 207 71.52 28.65 22.75
C ASP A 207 71.76 29.99 22.04
N LEU A 208 70.71 30.57 21.43
CA LEU A 208 70.75 31.92 20.86
C LEU A 208 71.09 32.97 21.92
N LYS A 209 70.49 32.87 23.12
CA LYS A 209 70.78 33.79 24.22
C LYS A 209 72.25 33.69 24.66
N LYS A 210 72.80 32.48 24.79
CA LYS A 210 74.23 32.31 25.10
C LYS A 210 75.12 32.91 24.03
N SER A 211 74.80 32.68 22.75
CA SER A 211 75.57 33.24 21.63
C SER A 211 75.50 34.78 21.62
N GLN A 212 74.34 35.36 21.96
CA GLN A 212 74.20 36.81 22.12
C GLN A 212 75.11 37.33 23.25
N GLU A 213 75.12 36.69 24.42
CA GLU A 213 75.98 37.07 25.55
C GLU A 213 77.48 36.98 25.18
N GLU A 214 77.87 35.99 24.37
CA GLU A 214 79.23 35.87 23.85
C GLU A 214 79.58 37.01 22.86
N ILE A 215 78.67 37.36 21.96
CA ILE A 215 78.86 38.49 21.03
C ILE A 215 78.99 39.81 21.79
N GLU A 216 78.18 40.03 22.82
CA GLU A 216 78.27 41.23 23.67
C GLU A 216 79.66 41.36 24.32
N LYS A 217 80.21 40.27 24.86
CA LYS A 217 81.59 40.25 25.38
C LYS A 217 82.63 40.55 24.32
N ILE A 218 82.51 39.97 23.13
CA ILE A 218 83.44 40.23 22.02
C ILE A 218 83.38 41.72 21.61
N ILE A 219 82.19 42.31 21.58
CA ILE A 219 82.02 43.74 21.29
C ILE A 219 82.70 44.61 22.35
N GLU A 220 82.56 44.27 23.64
CA GLU A 220 83.28 44.95 24.73
C GLU A 220 84.80 44.86 24.55
N GLU A 221 85.35 43.66 24.34
CA GLU A 221 86.79 43.44 24.13
C GLU A 221 87.32 44.23 22.93
N ILE A 222 86.59 44.24 21.81
CA ILE A 222 86.95 45.03 20.62
C ILE A 222 86.93 46.52 20.94
N SER A 223 85.94 46.99 21.70
CA SER A 223 85.82 48.40 22.08
C SER A 223 86.99 48.84 22.95
N GLU A 224 87.37 48.04 23.95
CA GLU A 224 88.54 48.28 24.80
C GLU A 224 89.83 48.36 23.97
N LYS A 225 90.05 47.37 23.10
CA LYS A 225 91.26 47.31 22.27
C LYS A 225 91.35 48.46 21.26
N SER A 226 90.21 48.88 20.71
CA SER A 226 90.13 50.04 19.82
C SER A 226 90.46 51.34 20.56
N GLN A 227 90.05 51.46 21.83
CA GLN A 227 90.38 52.60 22.68
C GLN A 227 91.88 52.64 23.02
N GLU A 228 92.49 51.49 23.32
CA GLU A 228 93.95 51.37 23.51
C GLU A 228 94.73 51.82 22.28
N LEU A 229 94.32 51.35 21.08
CA LEU A 229 94.94 51.73 19.80
C LEU A 229 94.83 53.22 19.48
N LYS A 230 93.77 53.90 19.94
CA LYS A 230 93.61 55.36 19.79
C LYS A 230 94.51 56.18 20.72
N ASN A 231 94.97 55.57 21.81
CA ASN A 231 95.81 56.21 22.82
C ASN A 231 97.32 55.96 22.60
N LEU A 232 97.66 55.25 21.51
CA LEU A 232 99.01 55.02 20.97
C LEU A 232 99.35 56.05 19.90
#